data_AF-A0A7K4F1B6-F1
#
_entry.id   AF-A0A7K4F1B6-F1
#
_cell.length_a   1.000
_cell.length_b   1.000
_cell.length_c   1.000
_cell.angle_alpha   90.00
_cell.angle_beta   90.00
_cell.angle_gamma   90.00
#
_symmetry.space_group_name_H-M   'P 1'
#
loop_
_entity.id
_entity.type
_entity.pdbx_description
1 polymer ?
#
loop_
_entity_poly.entity_id
_entity_poly.type
_entity_poly.pdbx_seq_one_letter_code
_entity_poly.pdbx_strand_id
1 'polypeptide(L)'
;KTDIFKNLGWFAATCDTVLNYIPSRLTGFVMIISAAILQNNWKESYKIMIRDGKKTESPNAGYPMAALAGALGTKFEKINHYKLGDGEIILTKEHVYSALTMMKLTSILFFGIVTIPIITILSLIGWWIHA
;
A
#
# COMPACT_ATOMS: atom_id res chain seq x y z
N LYS A 1 17.84 -12.14 -13.71
CA LYS A 1 18.60 -12.13 -12.43
C LYS A 1 20.00 -12.64 -12.76
N THR A 2 21.05 -11.87 -12.47
CA THR A 2 22.46 -12.29 -12.68
C THR A 2 22.92 -13.05 -11.45
N ASP A 3 23.44 -14.28 -11.60
CA ASP A 3 23.75 -15.18 -10.48
C ASP A 3 24.79 -14.62 -9.49
N ILE A 4 25.66 -13.73 -9.96
CA ILE A 4 26.78 -13.15 -9.19
C ILE A 4 26.32 -12.24 -8.04
N PHE A 5 25.14 -11.60 -8.16
CA PHE A 5 24.62 -10.67 -7.14
C PHE A 5 23.45 -11.24 -6.34
N LYS A 6 23.10 -12.51 -6.51
CA LYS A 6 21.89 -13.11 -5.93
C LYS A 6 21.87 -13.08 -4.40
N ASN A 7 23.04 -13.14 -3.77
CA ASN A 7 23.19 -13.17 -2.31
C ASN A 7 23.68 -11.84 -1.71
N LEU A 8 24.22 -10.93 -2.55
CA LEU A 8 24.61 -9.60 -2.10
C LEU A 8 23.35 -8.76 -1.83
N GLY A 9 23.19 -8.30 -0.59
CA GLY A 9 22.02 -7.52 -0.17
C GLY A 9 20.77 -8.34 0.16
N TRP A 10 20.82 -9.68 0.09
CA TRP A 10 19.65 -10.54 0.38
C TRP A 10 19.11 -10.33 1.80
N PHE A 11 19.99 -10.24 2.81
CA PHE A 11 19.59 -10.02 4.19
C PHE A 11 18.86 -8.67 4.37
N ALA A 12 19.41 -7.59 3.79
CA ALA A 12 18.80 -6.27 3.84
C ALA A 12 17.43 -6.25 3.13
N ALA A 13 17.34 -6.83 1.93
CA ALA A 13 16.09 -6.92 1.17
C ALA A 13 15.02 -7.77 1.89
N THR A 14 15.44 -8.84 2.57
CA THR A 14 14.55 -9.71 3.34
C THR A 14 14.07 -9.00 4.60
N CYS A 15 14.97 -8.32 5.32
CA CYS A 15 14.62 -7.53 6.50
C CYS A 15 13.62 -6.42 6.15
N ASP A 16 13.88 -5.64 5.09
CA ASP A 16 12.95 -4.62 4.60
C ASP A 16 11.58 -5.22 4.25
N THR A 17 11.57 -6.38 3.60
CA THR A 17 10.32 -7.07 3.26
C THR A 17 9.54 -7.48 4.51
N VAL A 18 10.20 -7.95 5.57
CA VAL A 18 9.56 -8.33 6.83
C VAL A 18 9.03 -7.10 7.58
N LEU A 19 9.85 -6.05 7.70
CA LEU A 19 9.47 -4.82 8.41
C LEU A 19 8.28 -4.12 7.74
N ASN A 20 8.23 -4.13 6.41
CA ASN A 20 7.13 -3.54 5.64
C ASN A 20 5.90 -4.44 5.51
N TYR A 21 5.92 -5.65 6.09
CA TYR A 21 4.78 -6.57 6.00
C TYR A 21 3.53 -5.96 6.63
N ILE A 22 3.58 -5.57 7.90
CA ILE A 22 2.42 -4.99 8.60
C ILE A 22 2.04 -3.60 8.05
N PRO A 23 2.98 -2.65 7.90
CA PRO A 23 2.68 -1.30 7.43
C PRO A 23 1.98 -1.28 6.06
N SER A 24 2.40 -2.14 5.13
CA SER A 24 1.78 -2.17 3.79
C SER A 24 0.31 -2.57 3.79
N ARG A 25 -0.12 -3.48 4.67
CA ARG A 25 -1.55 -3.85 4.79
C ARG A 25 -2.34 -2.73 5.43
N LEU A 26 -1.78 -2.12 6.48
CA LEU A 26 -2.37 -0.94 7.10
C LEU A 26 -2.56 0.18 6.07
N THR A 27 -1.55 0.48 5.26
CA THR A 27 -1.65 1.45 4.17
C THR A 27 -2.81 1.13 3.21
N GLY A 28 -2.98 -0.15 2.82
CA GLY A 28 -4.12 -0.57 2.01
C GLY A 28 -5.47 -0.28 2.67
N PHE A 29 -5.61 -0.59 3.97
CA PHE A 29 -6.84 -0.28 4.72
C PHE A 29 -7.09 1.23 4.87
N VAL A 30 -6.06 2.01 5.20
CA VAL A 30 -6.18 3.47 5.27
C VAL A 30 -6.54 4.06 3.90
N MET A 31 -6.04 3.48 2.81
CA MET A 31 -6.38 3.90 1.46
C MET A 31 -7.85 3.63 1.10
N ILE A 32 -8.44 2.55 1.60
CA ILE A 32 -9.89 2.29 1.46
C ILE A 32 -10.70 3.33 2.23
N ILE A 33 -10.26 3.74 3.42
CA ILE A 33 -10.88 4.82 4.19
C ILE A 33 -10.78 6.14 3.42
N SER A 34 -9.60 6.44 2.85
CA SER A 34 -9.37 7.60 2.00
C SER A 34 -10.30 7.60 0.78
N ALA A 35 -10.48 6.44 0.13
CA ALA A 35 -11.43 6.29 -0.97
C ALA A 35 -12.87 6.60 -0.55
N ALA A 36 -13.28 6.17 0.65
CA ALA A 36 -14.63 6.45 1.16
C ALA A 36 -14.84 7.96 1.42
N ILE A 37 -13.83 8.64 2.01
CA ILE A 37 -13.89 10.08 2.29
C ILE A 37 -13.94 10.90 0.99
N LEU A 38 -13.16 10.51 -0.02
CA LEU A 38 -13.08 11.18 -1.32
C LEU A 38 -14.20 10.76 -2.29
N GLN A 39 -15.15 9.93 -1.84
CA GLN A 39 -16.26 9.39 -2.65
C GLN A 39 -15.81 8.59 -3.88
N ASN A 40 -14.60 8.02 -3.84
CA ASN A 40 -14.14 7.00 -4.76
C ASN A 40 -14.81 5.63 -4.45
N ASN A 41 -14.55 4.62 -5.29
CA ASN A 41 -15.18 3.32 -5.14
C ASN A 41 -14.49 2.46 -4.04
N TRP A 42 -14.75 2.79 -2.78
CA TRP A 42 -14.15 2.10 -1.63
C TRP A 42 -14.54 0.61 -1.53
N LYS A 43 -15.73 0.23 -2.03
CA LYS A 43 -16.19 -1.17 -2.05
C LYS A 43 -15.35 -2.01 -2.99
N GLU A 44 -15.15 -1.53 -4.21
CA GLU A 44 -14.25 -2.20 -5.16
C GLU A 44 -12.79 -2.10 -4.69
N SER A 45 -12.36 -0.98 -4.08
CA SER A 45 -11.03 -0.87 -3.45
C SER A 45 -10.76 -2.01 -2.46
N TYR A 46 -11.69 -2.27 -1.54
CA TYR A 46 -11.59 -3.37 -0.59
C TYR A 46 -11.58 -4.74 -1.27
N LYS A 47 -12.53 -4.99 -2.17
CA LYS A 47 -12.65 -6.26 -2.89
C LYS A 47 -11.40 -6.59 -3.71
N ILE A 48 -10.89 -5.61 -4.47
CA ILE A 48 -9.68 -5.77 -5.28
C ILE A 48 -8.45 -5.93 -4.39
N MET A 49 -8.33 -5.17 -3.29
CA MET A 49 -7.21 -5.34 -2.35
C MET A 49 -7.11 -6.78 -1.83
N ILE A 50 -8.22 -7.38 -1.40
CA ILE A 50 -8.24 -8.74 -0.87
C ILE A 50 -7.96 -9.77 -1.96
N ARG A 51 -8.58 -9.60 -3.14
CA ARG A 51 -8.45 -10.52 -4.28
C ARG A 51 -7.06 -10.50 -4.92
N ASP A 52 -6.49 -9.31 -5.10
CA ASP A 52 -5.32 -9.10 -5.96
C ASP A 52 -4.06 -8.73 -5.18
N GLY A 53 -4.16 -8.36 -3.90
CA GLY A 53 -3.02 -7.85 -3.12
C GLY A 53 -1.83 -8.81 -2.97
N LYS A 54 -2.01 -10.11 -3.27
CA LYS A 54 -0.96 -11.14 -3.25
C LYS A 54 -0.34 -11.44 -4.63
N LYS A 55 -0.79 -10.80 -5.70
CA LYS A 55 -0.38 -11.13 -7.08
C LYS A 55 0.97 -10.54 -7.48
N THR A 56 1.47 -9.55 -6.75
CA THR A 56 2.76 -8.89 -7.05
C THR A 56 3.95 -9.72 -6.54
N GLU A 57 5.10 -9.58 -7.18
CA GLU A 57 6.35 -10.25 -6.76
C GLU A 57 6.76 -9.86 -5.34
N SER A 58 6.54 -8.58 -4.97
CA SER A 58 6.71 -8.11 -3.59
C SER A 58 5.41 -8.36 -2.81
N PRO A 59 5.46 -9.03 -1.65
CA PRO A 59 4.27 -9.26 -0.82
C PRO A 59 3.73 -7.98 -0.18
N ASN A 60 4.49 -6.87 -0.23
CA ASN A 60 4.13 -5.60 0.42
C ASN A 60 3.53 -4.60 -0.57
N ALA A 61 3.97 -4.66 -1.82
CA ALA A 61 3.57 -3.68 -2.82
C ALA A 61 2.14 -3.90 -3.33
N GLY A 62 1.67 -5.15 -3.35
CA GLY A 62 0.40 -5.51 -3.99
C GLY A 62 -0.84 -4.98 -3.30
N TYR A 63 -0.89 -4.98 -1.96
CA TYR A 63 -2.07 -4.50 -1.21
C TYR A 63 -2.42 -3.03 -1.50
N PRO A 64 -1.51 -2.05 -1.32
CA PRO A 64 -1.82 -0.66 -1.62
C PRO A 64 -2.10 -0.42 -3.12
N MET A 65 -1.39 -1.12 -4.03
CA MET A 65 -1.66 -0.99 -5.47
C MET A 65 -3.04 -1.51 -5.86
N ALA A 66 -3.44 -2.66 -5.33
CA ALA A 66 -4.75 -3.26 -5.57
C ALA A 66 -5.88 -2.41 -4.97
N ALA A 67 -5.67 -1.86 -3.76
CA ALA A 67 -6.61 -0.91 -3.16
C ALA A 67 -6.81 0.33 -4.06
N LEU A 68 -5.71 0.92 -4.56
CA LEU A 68 -5.77 2.09 -5.44
C LEU A 68 -6.47 1.76 -6.77
N ALA A 69 -6.12 0.64 -7.41
CA ALA A 69 -6.74 0.22 -8.67
C ALA A 69 -8.26 0.07 -8.53
N GLY A 70 -8.72 -0.60 -7.46
CA GLY A 70 -10.15 -0.75 -7.19
C GLY A 70 -10.85 0.58 -6.86
N ALA A 71 -10.20 1.47 -6.10
CA ALA A 71 -10.77 2.78 -5.77
C ALA A 71 -10.97 3.69 -6.98
N LEU A 72 -10.00 3.66 -7.90
CA LEU A 72 -10.01 4.43 -9.14
C LEU A 72 -10.82 3.77 -10.25
N GLY A 73 -11.29 2.52 -10.07
CA GLY A 73 -11.99 1.77 -11.10
C GLY A 73 -11.13 1.47 -12.33
N THR A 74 -9.82 1.33 -12.14
CA THR A 74 -8.83 1.07 -13.21
C THR A 74 -8.13 -0.27 -13.01
N LYS A 75 -7.22 -0.62 -13.91
CA LYS A 75 -6.39 -1.82 -13.82
C LYS A 75 -4.91 -1.49 -13.96
N PHE A 76 -4.12 -1.93 -12.99
CA PHE A 76 -2.67 -1.85 -13.04
C PHE A 76 -2.09 -3.16 -13.57
N GLU A 77 -1.24 -3.06 -14.58
CA GLU A 77 -0.61 -4.20 -15.21
C GLU A 77 0.91 -4.04 -15.25
N LYS A 78 1.62 -5.12 -14.89
CA LYS A 78 3.00 -5.33 -15.27
C LYS A 78 3.01 -6.45 -16.30
N ILE A 79 3.40 -6.13 -17.53
CA ILE A 79 3.38 -7.03 -18.70
C ILE A 79 4.04 -8.36 -18.32
N ASN A 80 3.35 -9.48 -18.56
CA ASN A 80 3.79 -10.85 -18.25
C ASN A 80 3.99 -11.19 -16.75
N HIS A 81 3.56 -10.32 -15.82
CA HIS A 81 3.71 -10.58 -14.38
C HIS A 81 2.38 -10.57 -13.63
N TYR A 82 1.64 -9.46 -13.64
CA TYR A 82 0.42 -9.34 -12.85
C TYR A 82 -0.56 -8.31 -13.41
N LYS A 83 -1.83 -8.48 -13.05
CA LYS A 83 -2.93 -7.54 -13.27
C LYS A 83 -3.70 -7.36 -11.95
N LEU A 84 -3.92 -6.10 -11.55
CA LEU A 84 -4.63 -5.71 -10.34
C LEU A 84 -5.82 -4.83 -10.73
N GLY A 85 -7.03 -5.21 -10.33
CA GLY A 85 -8.26 -4.49 -10.68
C GLY A 85 -8.98 -5.03 -11.93
N ASP A 86 -10.21 -4.56 -12.13
CA ASP A 86 -11.12 -4.99 -13.21
C ASP A 86 -11.38 -3.90 -14.25
N GLY A 87 -10.87 -2.69 -14.02
CA GLY A 87 -11.11 -1.56 -14.92
C GLY A 87 -10.35 -1.59 -16.24
N GLU A 88 -10.50 -0.50 -16.98
CA GLU A 88 -9.71 -0.25 -18.18
C GLU A 88 -8.26 0.11 -17.82
N ILE A 89 -7.33 -0.26 -18.71
CA ILE A 89 -5.90 0.06 -18.58
C ILE A 89 -5.62 1.51 -19.01
N ILE A 90 -6.54 2.13 -19.74
CA ILE A 90 -6.36 3.48 -20.28
C ILE A 90 -6.42 4.48 -19.12
N LEU A 91 -5.25 4.95 -18.69
CA LEU A 91 -5.12 5.93 -17.63
C LEU A 91 -5.27 7.35 -18.21
N THR A 92 -6.21 8.10 -17.66
CA THR A 92 -6.42 9.52 -17.97
C THR A 92 -5.74 10.41 -16.93
N LYS A 93 -5.62 11.71 -17.21
CA LYS A 93 -5.10 12.70 -16.25
C LYS A 93 -5.93 12.74 -14.96
N GLU A 94 -7.24 12.52 -15.04
CA GLU A 94 -8.13 12.50 -13.89
C GLU A 94 -7.74 11.39 -12.90
N HIS A 95 -7.40 10.19 -13.40
CA HIS A 95 -6.90 9.10 -12.57
C HIS A 95 -5.63 9.50 -11.82
N VAL A 96 -4.72 10.26 -12.45
CA VAL A 96 -3.51 10.75 -11.81
C VAL A 96 -3.84 11.74 -10.69
N TYR A 97 -4.72 12.71 -10.95
CA TYR A 97 -5.14 13.67 -9.92
C TYR A 97 -5.87 13.00 -8.75
N SER A 98 -6.76 12.06 -9.03
CA SER A 98 -7.45 11.26 -8.00
C SER A 98 -6.45 10.42 -7.21
N ALA A 99 -5.48 9.76 -7.87
CA ALA A 99 -4.45 8.98 -7.20
C ALA A 99 -3.59 9.83 -6.27
N LEU A 100 -3.16 11.02 -6.71
CA LEU A 100 -2.39 11.95 -5.89
C LEU A 100 -3.19 12.46 -4.69
N THR A 101 -4.48 12.73 -4.89
CA THR A 101 -5.37 13.20 -3.81
C THR A 101 -5.60 12.10 -2.78
N MET A 102 -5.86 10.87 -3.23
CA MET A 102 -5.95 9.69 -2.39
C MET A 102 -4.66 9.43 -1.62
N MET A 103 -3.50 9.53 -2.28
CA MET A 103 -2.19 9.36 -1.64
C MET A 103 -2.00 10.37 -0.52
N LYS A 104 -2.22 11.68 -0.79
CA LYS A 104 -2.07 12.74 0.21
C LYS A 104 -2.96 12.51 1.43
N LEU A 105 -4.24 12.22 1.20
CA LEU A 105 -5.18 11.95 2.30
C LEU A 105 -4.79 10.68 3.06
N THR A 106 -4.38 9.61 2.37
CA THR A 106 -3.93 8.37 3.01
C THR A 106 -2.73 8.64 3.92
N SER A 107 -1.76 9.44 3.48
CA SER A 107 -0.59 9.81 4.30
C SER A 107 -0.98 10.59 5.54
N ILE A 108 -1.88 11.57 5.42
CA ILE A 108 -2.38 12.36 6.56
C ILE A 108 -3.11 11.45 7.56
N LEU A 109 -4.02 10.60 7.07
CA LEU A 109 -4.75 9.67 7.92
C LEU A 109 -3.80 8.69 8.60
N PHE A 110 -2.87 8.08 7.86
CA PHE A 110 -1.92 7.14 8.43
C PHE A 110 -1.11 7.76 9.57
N PHE A 111 -0.66 9.01 9.41
CA PHE A 111 -0.01 9.74 10.49
C PHE A 111 -0.92 9.88 11.71
N GLY A 112 -2.17 10.29 11.51
CA GLY A 112 -3.14 10.51 12.59
C GLY A 112 -3.56 9.23 13.32
N ILE A 113 -3.89 8.17 12.58
CA ILE A 113 -4.52 6.96 13.15
C ILE A 113 -3.55 5.81 13.41
N VAL A 114 -2.33 5.83 12.86
CA VAL A 114 -1.33 4.79 13.06
C VAL A 114 -0.09 5.36 13.76
N THR A 115 0.57 6.36 13.17
CA THR A 115 1.85 6.85 13.66
C THR A 115 1.76 7.51 15.03
N ILE A 116 0.82 8.45 15.22
CA ILE A 116 0.67 9.17 16.50
C ILE A 116 0.35 8.20 17.65
N PRO A 117 -0.66 7.31 17.56
CA PRO A 117 -0.94 6.35 18.63
C PRO A 117 0.24 5.46 18.99
N ILE A 118 1.00 4.97 17.99
CA ILE A 118 2.19 4.15 18.23
C ILE A 118 3.23 4.95 19.03
N ILE A 119 3.54 6.17 18.61
CA ILE A 119 4.50 7.03 19.31
C ILE A 119 4.03 7.32 20.75
N THR A 120 2.75 7.65 20.94
CA THR A 120 2.19 7.92 22.26
C THR A 120 2.27 6.69 23.17
N ILE A 121 1.97 5.50 22.66
CA ILE A 121 2.05 4.25 23.44
C ILE A 121 3.50 3.95 23.84
N LEU A 122 4.44 4.01 22.88
CA LEU A 122 5.86 3.79 23.15
C LEU A 122 6.41 4.81 24.16
N SER A 123 5.91 6.04 24.07
CA SER A 123 6.20 7.12 25.00
C SER A 123 5.72 6.78 26.41
N LEU A 124 4.46 6.38 26.58
CA LEU A 124 3.90 6.02 27.89
C LEU A 124 4.57 4.80 28.53
N ILE A 125 5.10 3.87 27.73
CA ILE A 125 5.85 2.69 28.21
C ILE A 125 7.27 3.07 28.67
N GLY A 126 7.72 4.30 28.45
CA GLY A 126 9.06 4.73 28.85
C GLY A 126 10.15 4.06 28.01
N TRP A 127 9.89 3.81 26.72
CA TRP A 127 10.89 3.24 25.81
C TRP A 127 12.19 4.07 25.80
N TRP A 128 12.09 5.40 25.95
CA TRP A 128 13.27 6.28 26.04
C TRP A 128 14.04 6.16 27.36
N ILE A 129 13.46 5.55 28.40
CA ILE A 129 14.11 5.43 29.72
C ILE A 129 15.12 4.26 29.71
N HIS A 130 15.00 3.35 28.74
CA HIS A 130 15.78 2.12 28.65
C HIS A 130 16.66 2.02 27.38
N ALA A 131 16.71 3.07 26.57
CA ALA A 131 17.54 3.19 25.37
C ALA A 131 18.71 4.15 25.62
#